data_AF-A0A3S1ZL37-F1
#
_entry.id   AF-A0A3S1ZL37-F1
#
_cell.length_a   1.000
_cell.length_b   1.000
_cell.length_c   1.000
_cell.angle_alpha   90.00
_cell.angle_beta   90.00
_cell.angle_gamma   90.00
#
_symmetry.space_group_name_H-M   'P 1'
#
loop_
_entity.id
_entity.type
_entity.pdbx_description
1 polymer ?
#
loop_
_entity_poly.entity_id
_entity_poly.type
_entity_poly.pdbx_seq_one_letter_code
_entity_poly.pdbx_strand_id
1 'polypeptide(L)' 'TVAGYVLAHMHHLPATGECVDAQGWRFEVVDLDGRRIDKLIATRLPGGHREAVR' A
#
# COMPACT_ATOMS: atom_id res chain seq x y z
N THR A 1 -5.47 3.05 -10.44
CA THR A 1 -4.50 3.92 -9.74
C THR A 1 -4.01 3.21 -8.48
N VAL A 2 -2.89 3.62 -7.89
CA VAL A 2 -2.39 2.97 -6.65
C VAL A 2 -3.32 3.25 -5.46
N ALA A 3 -3.80 4.48 -5.30
CA ALA A 3 -4.79 4.84 -4.28
C ALA A 3 -6.06 3.96 -4.35
N GLY A 4 -6.60 3.76 -5.56
CA GLY A 4 -7.77 2.90 -5.76
C GLY A 4 -7.49 1.43 -5.44
N TYR A 5 -6.29 0.95 -5.74
CA TYR A 5 -5.86 -0.41 -5.38
C TYR A 5 -5.81 -0.61 -3.87
N VAL A 6 -5.18 0.32 -3.14
CA VAL A 6 -5.10 0.29 -1.66
C VAL A 6 -6.50 0.36 -1.03
N LEU A 7 -7.36 1.29 -1.49
CA LEU A 7 -8.74 1.40 -1.02
C LEU A 7 -9.56 0.14 -1.26
N ALA A 8 -9.34 -0.54 -2.40
CA ALA A 8 -10.03 -1.78 -2.71
C ALA A 8 -9.65 -2.93 -1.75
N HIS A 9 -8.48 -2.88 -1.11
CA HIS A 9 -8.08 -3.85 -0.08
C HIS A 9 -8.53 -3.45 1.34
N MET A 10 -8.63 -2.15 1.62
CA MET A 10 -9.05 -1.64 2.92
C MET A 10 -10.57 -1.69 3.10
N HIS A 11 -11.36 -1.54 2.03
CA HIS A 11 -12.83 -1.52 2.06
C HIS A 11 -13.45 -0.38 2.90
N HIS A 12 -12.65 0.60 3.34
CA HIS A 12 -13.09 1.83 3.97
C HIS A 12 -12.14 2.98 3.60
N LEU A 13 -12.49 4.21 4.01
CA LEU A 13 -11.55 5.33 3.95
C LEU A 13 -10.53 5.14 5.09
N PRO A 14 -9.23 5.01 4.80
CA PRO A 14 -8.22 4.80 5.83
C PRO A 14 -7.91 6.08 6.59
N ALA A 15 -7.35 5.93 7.79
CA ALA A 15 -6.58 6.98 8.45
C ALA A 15 -5.11 6.98 8.00
N THR A 16 -4.42 8.11 8.17
CA THR A 16 -2.96 8.18 8.02
C THR A 16 -2.28 7.20 8.99
N GLY A 17 -1.28 6.47 8.51
CA GLY A 17 -0.55 5.41 9.19
C GLY A 17 -1.12 4.01 8.95
N GLU A 18 -2.33 3.89 8.41
CA GLU A 18 -2.87 2.57 8.06
C GLU A 18 -2.09 1.93 6.92
N CYS A 19 -1.95 0.60 7.02
CA CYS A 19 -1.14 -0.19 6.12
C CYS A 19 -1.94 -1.34 5.52
N VAL A 20 -1.62 -1.69 4.27
CA VAL A 20 -2.03 -2.95 3.65
C VAL A 20 -0.84 -3.65 3.03
N ASP A 21 -0.76 -4.97 3.23
CA ASP A 21 0.24 -5.84 2.63
C ASP A 21 -0.36 -6.56 1.42
N ALA A 22 0.21 -6.36 0.23
CA ALA A 22 -0.23 -7.00 -1.00
C ALA A 22 0.91 -7.10 -2.03
N GLN A 23 0.92 -8.18 -2.81
CA GLN A 23 1.91 -8.40 -3.89
C GLN A 23 3.38 -8.32 -3.43
N GLY A 24 3.66 -8.69 -2.17
CA GLY A 24 5.01 -8.61 -1.60
C GLY A 24 5.45 -7.19 -1.20
N TRP A 25 4.51 -6.24 -1.12
CA TRP A 25 4.74 -4.87 -0.66
C TRP A 25 3.81 -4.52 0.50
N ARG A 26 4.28 -3.63 1.37
CA ARG A 26 3.48 -2.90 2.34
C ARG A 26 3.22 -1.51 1.79
N PHE A 27 1.95 -1.14 1.67
CA PHE A 27 1.53 0.21 1.34
C PHE A 27 1.04 0.90 2.60
N GLU A 28 1.66 2.02 2.97
CA GLU A 28 1.29 2.86 4.11
C GLU A 28 0.70 4.19 3.62
N VAL A 29 -0.48 4.55 4.14
CA VAL A 29 -1.12 5.84 3.88
C VAL A 29 -0.42 6.90 4.70
N VAL A 30 0.27 7.85 4.04
CA VAL A 30 0.98 8.91 4.75
C VAL A 30 0.31 10.28 4.60
N ASP A 31 -0.64 10.42 3.67
CA ASP A 31 -1.32 11.69 3.44
C ASP A 31 -2.68 11.49 2.76
N LEU A 32 -3.66 12.31 3.17
CA LEU A 32 -5.01 12.32 2.64
C LEU A 32 -5.40 13.75 2.25
N ASP A 33 -5.86 13.91 1.01
CA ASP A 33 -6.52 15.12 0.53
C ASP A 33 -8.04 14.93 0.62
N GLY A 34 -8.60 15.30 1.77
CA GLY A 34 -10.01 15.07 2.08
C GLY A 34 -10.34 13.57 2.12
N ARG A 35 -11.03 13.06 1.09
CA ARG A 35 -11.39 11.63 0.96
C ARG A 35 -10.53 10.86 -0.05
N ARG A 36 -9.45 11.48 -0.54
CA ARG A 36 -8.54 10.89 -1.53
C ARG A 36 -7.20 10.60 -0.88
N ILE A 37 -6.66 9.40 -1.10
CA ILE A 37 -5.26 9.12 -0.78
C ILE A 37 -4.39 9.91 -1.75
N ASP A 38 -3.58 10.83 -1.23
CA ASP A 38 -2.66 11.64 -2.02
C ASP A 38 -1.26 11.02 -2.06
N LYS A 39 -0.78 10.52 -0.92
CA LYS A 39 0.58 9.99 -0.78
C LYS A 39 0.60 8.64 -0.06
N LEU A 40 1.42 7.75 -0.59
CA LEU A 40 1.68 6.42 -0.05
C LEU A 40 3.19 6.20 0.04
N ILE A 41 3.62 5.47 1.07
CA ILE A 41 4.94 4.82 1.08
C ILE A 41 4.74 3.35 0.72
N ALA A 42 5.52 2.84 -0.22
CA ALA A 42 5.56 1.43 -0.58
C ALA A 42 6.90 0.83 -0.13
N THR A 43 6.85 -0.14 0.77
CA THR A 43 8.02 -0.83 1.31
C THR A 43 7.97 -2.29 0.91
N ARG A 44 9.08 -2.85 0.41
CA ARG A 44 9.13 -4.26 0.03
C ARG A 44 9.08 -5.13 1.29
N LEU A 45 8.20 -6.13 1.31
CA LEU A 45 8.15 -7.06 2.43
C LEU A 45 9.40 -7.94 2.45
N PRO A 46 10.00 -8.19 3.62
CA PRO A 46 11.10 -9.14 3.75
C PRO A 46 10.60 -10.53 3.31
N GLY A 47 11.33 -11.17 2.39
CA GLY A 47 10.93 -12.46 1.80
C GLY A 47 10.24 -12.38 0.44
N GLY A 48 9.96 -11.18 -0.09
CA GLY A 48 9.61 -10.99 -1.49
C GLY A 48 10.83 -11.28 -2.36
N HIS A 49 11.08 -12.55 -2.68
CA HIS A 49 12.30 -12.95 -3.35
C HIS A 49 12.49 -12.21 -4.70
N ARG A 50 13.74 -11.91 -5.02
CA ARG A 50 14.17 -12.09 -6.40
C ARG A 50 13.95 -13.58 -6.63
N GLU A 51 13.10 -13.96 -7.57
CA GLU A 51 13.26 -15.24 -8.25
C GLU A 51 14.58 -15.09 -9.01
N ALA A 52 15.68 -15.28 -8.28
CA ALA A 52 16.97 -15.50 -8.88
C ALA A 52 16.79 -16.83 -9.58
N VAL A 53 16.47 -16.74 -10.87
CA VAL A 53 16.48 -17.82 -11.84
C VAL A 53 17.63 -18.77 -11.46
N ARG A 54 17.24 -19.94 -10.97
CA ARG A 54 18.12 -21.10 -10.91
C ARG A 54 18.19 -21.72 -12.30
#